data_AF-A0AAE0KLI9-F1
#
_entry.id   AF-A0AAE0KLI9-F1
#
_cell.length_a   1.000
_cell.length_b   1.000
_cell.length_c   1.000
_cell.angle_alpha   90.00
_cell.angle_beta   90.00
_cell.angle_gamma   90.00
#
_symmetry.space_group_name_H-M   'P 1'
#
loop_
_entity.id
_entity.type
_entity.pdbx_description
1 polymer ?
#
loop_
_entity_poly.entity_id
_entity_poly.type
_entity_poly.pdbx_seq_one_letter_code
_entity_poly.pdbx_strand_id
1 'polypeptide(L)'
;MPSMLELVGRNPITYESASEKETNIINQLAYVPATKKLYENLWQQREAIGALTKRHLGLGSKDACTVFDPQAWIRGSFNVCIPVEVKSGSLSRKVVLRCPMPHKLAEAKYPGTVDEKLSCEVGAYIWMQDQCADVRIPHLFGFGFSDGRHFTHVKHRPFYVRIARMFWRRIYSFFRYPILSQYTRNRTSYDVRTAYMLLEYIGPDTGRVLSDTWDTSREDPGRRQKLYRSMARIILSLARISQPRIGSFQLLLVR
;
A
#
# COMPACT_ATOMS: atom_id res chain seq x y z
N MET A 1 2.05 38.84 18.85
CA MET A 1 1.58 37.80 17.91
C MET A 1 1.44 36.50 18.72
N PRO A 2 0.26 35.89 18.82
CA PRO A 2 0.11 34.63 19.55
C PRO A 2 0.94 33.53 18.88
N SER A 3 1.66 32.74 19.68
CA SER A 3 2.46 31.61 19.21
C SER A 3 1.55 30.56 18.57
N MET A 4 1.72 30.36 17.24
CA MET A 4 0.95 29.40 16.48
C MET A 4 1.62 28.01 16.50
N LEU A 5 0.80 26.98 16.66
CA LEU A 5 1.20 25.59 16.70
C LEU A 5 0.93 24.97 15.31
N GLU A 6 1.99 24.59 14.61
CA GLU A 6 1.88 23.96 13.30
C GLU A 6 1.43 22.50 13.42
N LEU A 7 0.45 22.10 12.62
CA LEU A 7 -0.08 20.74 12.62
C LEU A 7 0.05 20.10 11.23
N VAL A 8 0.25 18.79 11.22
CA VAL A 8 0.41 18.02 9.99
C VAL A 8 -0.87 18.06 9.14
N GLY A 9 -0.87 18.87 8.07
CA GLY A 9 -1.98 18.94 7.10
C GLY A 9 -3.21 19.69 7.59
N ARG A 10 -3.04 20.60 8.57
CA ARG A 10 -4.08 21.49 9.06
C ARG A 10 -3.52 22.90 9.16
N ASN A 11 -4.42 23.88 9.19
CA ASN A 11 -4.03 25.25 9.48
C ASN A 11 -3.42 25.34 10.90
N PRO A 12 -2.42 26.21 11.10
CA PRO A 12 -1.86 26.45 12.43
C PRO A 12 -2.96 26.83 13.43
N ILE A 13 -2.82 26.37 14.68
CA ILE A 13 -3.78 26.65 15.76
C ILE A 13 -3.12 27.44 16.89
N THR A 14 -3.89 28.24 17.61
CA THR A 14 -3.41 28.92 18.83
C THR A 14 -3.47 27.99 20.04
N TYR A 15 -2.79 28.36 21.12
CA TYR A 15 -2.87 27.64 22.39
C TYR A 15 -4.30 27.58 22.93
N GLU A 16 -5.07 28.68 22.89
CA GLU A 16 -6.45 28.66 23.40
C GLU A 16 -7.31 27.64 22.63
N SER A 17 -7.24 27.66 21.29
CA SER A 17 -7.95 26.68 20.45
C SER A 17 -7.46 25.23 20.66
N ALA A 18 -6.20 25.05 21.05
CA ALA A 18 -5.67 23.73 21.39
C ALA A 18 -6.22 23.23 22.73
N SER A 19 -6.36 24.12 23.73
CA SER A 19 -6.84 23.78 25.08
C SER A 19 -8.31 23.36 25.13
N GLU A 20 -9.11 23.83 24.17
CA GLU A 20 -10.54 23.49 24.04
C GLU A 20 -10.78 22.17 23.28
N LYS A 21 -9.74 21.56 22.70
CA LYS A 21 -9.87 20.33 21.90
C LYS A 21 -9.53 19.10 22.75
N GLU A 22 -10.39 18.09 22.68
CA GLU A 22 -10.16 16.78 23.33
C GLU A 22 -9.08 15.93 22.63
N THR A 23 -8.55 16.38 21.50
CA THR A 23 -7.50 15.64 20.78
C THR A 23 -6.12 15.90 21.38
N ASN A 24 -5.25 14.89 21.40
CA ASN A 24 -3.87 15.04 21.89
C ASN A 24 -3.01 15.90 20.93
N ILE A 25 -3.07 17.22 21.09
CA ILE A 25 -2.33 18.21 20.28
C ILE A 25 -0.82 18.07 20.44
N ILE A 26 -0.34 17.75 21.65
CA ILE A 26 1.10 17.55 21.91
C ILE A 26 1.67 16.44 21.01
N ASN A 27 0.95 15.33 20.92
CA ASN A 27 1.36 14.22 20.05
C ASN A 27 1.28 14.60 18.55
N GLN A 28 0.28 15.40 18.15
CA GLN A 28 0.18 15.89 16.77
C GLN A 28 1.33 16.84 16.39
N LEU A 29 1.78 17.67 17.33
CA LEU A 29 2.94 18.54 17.13
C LEU A 29 4.23 17.74 16.94
N ALA A 30 4.41 16.68 17.73
CA ALA A 30 5.55 15.77 17.59
C ALA A 30 5.59 15.07 16.21
N TYR A 31 4.43 14.90 15.55
CA TYR A 31 4.37 14.31 14.21
C TYR A 31 4.92 15.21 13.11
N VAL A 32 4.96 16.54 13.28
CA VAL A 32 5.48 17.46 12.25
C VAL A 32 6.95 17.19 11.92
N PRO A 33 7.89 17.26 12.89
CA PRO A 33 9.30 16.99 12.60
C PRO A 33 9.53 15.54 12.17
N ALA A 34 8.79 14.58 12.74
CA ALA A 34 8.91 13.17 12.37
C ALA A 34 8.44 12.89 10.93
N THR A 35 7.39 13.59 10.47
CA THR A 35 6.91 13.51 9.08
C THR A 35 7.94 14.12 8.13
N LYS A 36 8.49 15.30 8.47
CA LYS A 36 9.51 15.96 7.64
C LYS A 36 10.75 15.07 7.47
N LYS A 37 11.26 14.51 8.56
CA LYS A 37 12.39 13.56 8.55
C LYS A 37 12.10 12.33 7.69
N LEU A 38 10.89 11.78 7.76
CA LEU A 38 10.48 10.64 6.93
C LEU A 38 10.50 11.02 5.43
N TYR A 39 9.97 12.19 5.07
CA TYR A 39 9.95 12.66 3.69
C TYR A 39 11.37 12.87 3.14
N GLU A 40 12.25 13.50 3.93
CA GLU A 40 13.65 13.71 3.58
C GLU A 40 14.36 12.37 3.35
N ASN A 41 14.19 11.39 4.26
CA ASN A 41 14.77 10.06 4.11
C ASN A 41 14.29 9.34 2.84
N LEU A 42 12.97 9.36 2.58
CA LEU A 42 12.39 8.72 1.40
C LEU A 42 12.87 9.41 0.11
N TRP A 43 13.04 10.73 0.13
CA TRP A 43 13.53 11.49 -1.03
C TRP A 43 15.01 11.26 -1.31
N GLN A 44 15.83 11.14 -0.26
CA GLN A 44 17.23 10.71 -0.39
C GLN A 44 17.35 9.30 -0.99
N GLN A 45 16.40 8.42 -0.67
CA GLN A 45 16.32 7.06 -1.17
C GLN A 45 15.56 6.91 -2.51
N ARG A 46 15.23 8.00 -3.21
CA ARG A 46 14.41 7.95 -4.44
C ARG A 46 15.00 7.04 -5.54
N GLU A 47 16.31 7.00 -5.70
CA GLU A 47 16.97 6.14 -6.69
C GLU A 47 16.81 4.65 -6.31
N ALA A 48 16.93 4.34 -5.02
CA ALA A 48 16.68 3.00 -4.51
C ALA A 48 15.20 2.60 -4.70
N ILE A 49 14.26 3.53 -4.45
CA ILE A 49 12.82 3.33 -4.69
C ILE A 49 12.55 3.05 -6.18
N GLY A 50 13.17 3.82 -7.09
CA GLY A 50 13.06 3.62 -8.54
C GLY A 50 13.60 2.25 -8.97
N ALA A 51 14.79 1.90 -8.53
CA ALA A 51 15.42 0.60 -8.81
C ALA A 51 14.61 -0.58 -8.25
N LEU A 52 14.07 -0.41 -7.05
CA LEU A 52 13.21 -1.41 -6.39
C LEU A 52 11.88 -1.58 -7.14
N THR A 53 11.26 -0.49 -7.57
CA THR A 53 10.06 -0.51 -8.41
C THR A 53 10.32 -1.24 -9.73
N LYS A 54 11.43 -0.91 -10.39
CA LYS A 54 11.88 -1.57 -11.62
C LYS A 54 12.01 -3.08 -11.44
N ARG A 55 12.61 -3.49 -10.32
CA ARG A 55 12.84 -4.89 -9.96
C ARG A 55 11.55 -5.65 -9.66
N HIS A 56 10.59 -5.04 -8.95
CA HIS A 56 9.29 -5.66 -8.67
C HIS A 56 8.43 -5.84 -9.92
N LEU A 57 8.54 -4.92 -10.86
CA LEU A 57 7.80 -4.97 -12.12
C LEU A 57 8.45 -5.90 -13.16
N GLY A 58 9.66 -6.40 -12.89
CA GLY A 58 10.40 -7.29 -13.80
C GLY A 58 10.89 -6.56 -15.05
N LEU A 59 11.18 -5.27 -14.95
CA LEU A 59 11.57 -4.41 -16.07
C LEU A 59 13.05 -4.60 -16.46
N GLY A 60 13.35 -4.42 -17.74
CA GLY A 60 14.67 -4.56 -18.34
C GLY A 60 15.58 -3.35 -18.11
N SER A 61 16.86 -3.45 -18.48
CA SER A 61 17.84 -2.38 -18.26
C SER A 61 17.46 -1.04 -18.92
N LYS A 62 16.81 -1.08 -20.09
CA LYS A 62 16.37 0.09 -20.87
C LYS A 62 15.16 0.82 -20.29
N ASP A 63 14.43 0.21 -19.36
CA ASP A 63 13.26 0.82 -18.75
C ASP A 63 13.66 1.80 -17.64
N ALA A 64 12.95 2.92 -17.53
CA ALA A 64 13.19 3.94 -16.52
C ALA A 64 12.07 3.94 -15.48
N CYS A 65 12.43 4.17 -14.22
CA CYS A 65 11.50 4.35 -13.11
C CYS A 65 11.86 5.64 -12.39
N THR A 66 11.01 6.65 -12.50
CA THR A 66 11.24 7.98 -11.96
C THR A 66 10.26 8.24 -10.84
N VAL A 67 10.77 8.54 -9.65
CA VAL A 67 9.96 8.91 -8.49
C VAL A 67 9.50 10.36 -8.64
N PHE A 68 8.22 10.64 -8.38
CA PHE A 68 7.70 12.00 -8.41
C PHE A 68 8.23 12.84 -7.23
N ASP A 69 8.24 14.16 -7.41
CA ASP A 69 8.64 15.11 -6.38
C ASP A 69 7.78 14.98 -5.10
N PRO A 70 8.33 15.25 -3.89
CA PRO A 70 7.58 15.16 -2.64
C PRO A 70 6.29 16.00 -2.60
N GLN A 71 6.18 17.07 -3.40
CA GLN A 71 4.96 17.86 -3.54
C GLN A 71 3.79 17.06 -4.16
N ALA A 72 4.09 16.07 -4.99
CA ALA A 72 3.10 15.20 -5.62
C ALA A 72 2.76 13.96 -4.78
N TRP A 73 3.36 13.78 -3.60
CA TRP A 73 3.11 12.63 -2.75
C TRP A 73 1.76 12.76 -2.04
N ILE A 74 1.02 11.66 -2.02
CA ILE A 74 -0.30 11.62 -1.41
C ILE A 74 -0.14 11.14 0.03
N ARG A 75 -0.44 12.01 1.00
CA ARG A 75 -0.34 11.68 2.42
C ARG A 75 -1.70 11.31 2.98
N GLY A 76 -1.85 10.05 3.38
CA GLY A 76 -2.98 9.60 4.18
C GLY A 76 -2.74 9.78 5.68
N SER A 77 -3.66 9.28 6.49
CA SER A 77 -3.55 9.36 7.95
C SER A 77 -2.39 8.55 8.50
N PHE A 78 -2.10 7.35 7.96
CA PHE A 78 -1.09 6.41 8.47
C PHE A 78 -0.02 6.03 7.45
N ASN A 79 -0.17 6.42 6.19
CA ASN A 79 0.74 6.04 5.11
C ASN A 79 1.00 7.23 4.21
N VAL A 80 2.19 7.25 3.62
CA VAL A 80 2.54 8.12 2.49
C VAL A 80 2.58 7.29 1.22
N CYS A 81 1.96 7.80 0.17
CA CYS A 81 1.91 7.18 -1.15
C CYS A 81 2.80 8.00 -2.08
N ILE A 82 3.83 7.35 -2.61
CA ILE A 82 4.85 7.91 -3.49
C ILE A 82 4.54 7.44 -4.91
N PRO A 83 4.06 8.32 -5.80
CA PRO A 83 3.87 7.97 -7.19
C PRO A 83 5.22 7.72 -7.85
N VAL A 84 5.28 6.70 -8.71
CA VAL A 84 6.46 6.38 -9.52
C VAL A 84 6.01 6.23 -10.97
N GLU A 85 6.62 7.00 -11.85
CA GLU A 85 6.46 6.87 -13.29
C GLU A 85 7.34 5.75 -13.81
N VAL A 86 6.77 4.86 -14.60
CA VAL A 86 7.46 3.74 -15.21
C VAL A 86 7.37 3.89 -16.71
N LYS A 87 8.52 4.13 -17.36
CA LYS A 87 8.64 4.25 -18.81
C LYS A 87 9.28 2.98 -19.37
N SER A 88 8.56 2.30 -20.25
CA SER A 88 9.04 1.14 -20.99
C SER A 88 8.78 1.33 -22.48
N GLY A 89 9.84 1.66 -23.22
CA GLY A 89 9.71 2.10 -24.61
C GLY A 89 8.84 3.36 -24.73
N SER A 90 7.78 3.29 -25.54
CA SER A 90 6.81 4.37 -25.74
C SER A 90 5.69 4.42 -24.70
N LEU A 91 5.58 3.40 -23.83
CA LEU A 91 4.52 3.29 -22.84
C LEU A 91 4.98 3.90 -21.50
N SER A 92 4.23 4.89 -21.01
CA SER A 92 4.35 5.38 -19.63
C SER A 92 3.18 4.88 -18.81
N ARG A 93 3.47 4.30 -17.63
CA ARG A 93 2.45 3.92 -16.65
C ARG A 93 2.84 4.44 -15.27
N LYS A 94 1.85 4.67 -14.41
CA LYS A 94 2.07 5.08 -13.03
C LYS A 94 1.83 3.92 -12.08
N VAL A 95 2.66 3.83 -11.05
CA VAL A 95 2.48 2.92 -9.91
C VAL A 95 2.66 3.72 -8.63
N VAL A 96 2.20 3.17 -7.50
CA VAL A 96 2.32 3.84 -6.19
C VAL A 96 3.08 2.96 -5.24
N LEU A 97 4.14 3.51 -4.67
CA LEU A 97 4.80 2.94 -3.51
C LEU A 97 4.17 3.51 -2.24
N ARG A 98 3.43 2.69 -1.51
CA ARG A 98 2.83 3.08 -0.24
C ARG A 98 3.72 2.64 0.92
N CYS A 99 4.13 3.60 1.74
CA CYS A 99 4.98 3.41 2.90
C CYS A 99 4.21 3.78 4.18
N PRO A 100 4.12 2.90 5.18
CA PRO A 100 3.58 3.27 6.49
C PRO A 100 4.44 4.34 7.16
N MET A 101 3.80 5.19 7.98
CA MET A 101 4.49 6.23 8.75
C MET A 101 4.81 5.72 10.16
N PRO A 102 6.08 5.40 10.48
CA PRO A 102 6.44 4.73 11.74
C PRO A 102 6.05 5.53 12.99
N HIS A 103 6.21 6.86 12.92
CA HIS A 103 5.88 7.76 14.03
C HIS A 103 4.39 7.78 14.39
N LYS A 104 3.49 7.36 13.48
CA LYS A 104 2.05 7.24 13.75
C LYS A 104 1.62 5.85 14.20
N LEU A 105 2.53 4.88 14.15
CA LEU A 105 2.29 3.50 14.57
C LEU A 105 2.98 3.19 15.90
N ALA A 106 3.54 4.21 16.56
CA ALA A 106 4.30 4.06 17.79
C ALA A 106 5.47 3.06 17.66
N GLU A 107 6.05 2.93 16.47
CA GLU A 107 7.16 2.01 16.17
C GLU A 107 8.36 2.23 17.11
N ALA A 108 8.61 3.49 17.51
CA ALA A 108 9.67 3.82 18.46
C ALA A 108 9.44 3.24 19.86
N LYS A 109 8.17 3.01 20.26
CA LYS A 109 7.79 2.42 21.54
C LYS A 109 7.59 0.91 21.45
N TYR A 110 7.05 0.45 20.32
CA TYR A 110 6.75 -0.95 20.05
C TYR A 110 7.33 -1.34 18.69
N PRO A 111 8.58 -1.82 18.63
CA PRO A 111 9.20 -2.27 17.39
C PRO A 111 8.40 -3.41 16.74
N GLY A 112 8.21 -3.34 15.42
CA GLY A 112 7.48 -4.34 14.63
C GLY A 112 6.04 -3.99 14.30
N THR A 113 5.47 -2.92 14.89
CA THR A 113 4.09 -2.48 14.60
C THR A 113 3.87 -2.10 13.14
N VAL A 114 4.90 -1.50 12.51
CA VAL A 114 4.89 -1.16 11.08
C VAL A 114 4.76 -2.42 10.22
N ASP A 115 5.58 -3.42 10.51
CA ASP A 115 5.61 -4.68 9.75
C ASP A 115 4.36 -5.52 10.02
N GLU A 116 3.83 -5.51 11.24
CA GLU A 116 2.56 -6.14 11.59
C GLU A 116 1.39 -5.52 10.81
N LYS A 117 1.28 -4.19 10.82
CA LYS A 117 0.27 -3.47 10.03
C LYS A 117 0.38 -3.80 8.56
N LEU A 118 1.60 -3.73 8.01
CA LEU A 118 1.84 -4.01 6.59
C LEU A 118 1.48 -5.46 6.25
N SER A 119 1.86 -6.41 7.11
CA SER A 119 1.56 -7.84 6.95
C SER A 119 0.05 -8.08 6.86
N CYS A 120 -0.73 -7.50 7.77
CA CYS A 120 -2.19 -7.62 7.74
C CYS A 120 -2.78 -7.05 6.45
N GLU A 121 -2.31 -5.89 6.00
CA GLU A 121 -2.81 -5.26 4.78
C GLU A 121 -2.44 -6.05 3.52
N VAL A 122 -1.17 -6.45 3.40
CA VAL A 122 -0.69 -7.29 2.30
C VAL A 122 -1.45 -8.62 2.26
N GLY A 123 -1.66 -9.26 3.41
CA GLY A 123 -2.40 -10.51 3.52
C GLY A 123 -3.83 -10.38 2.98
N ALA A 124 -4.52 -9.27 3.31
CA ALA A 124 -5.84 -8.98 2.77
C ALA A 124 -5.81 -8.79 1.24
N TYR A 125 -4.83 -8.04 0.71
CA TYR A 125 -4.66 -7.90 -0.75
C TYR A 125 -4.47 -9.25 -1.43
N ILE A 126 -3.56 -10.09 -0.92
CA ILE A 126 -3.30 -11.41 -1.51
C ILE A 126 -4.56 -12.27 -1.50
N TRP A 127 -5.26 -12.31 -0.37
CA TRP A 127 -6.48 -13.10 -0.25
C TRP A 127 -7.56 -12.60 -1.20
N MET A 128 -7.82 -11.29 -1.25
CA MET A 128 -8.83 -10.72 -2.16
C MET A 128 -8.46 -10.96 -3.63
N GLN A 129 -7.18 -10.83 -4.01
CA GLN A 129 -6.71 -11.09 -5.38
C GLN A 129 -6.92 -12.55 -5.79
N ASP A 130 -6.74 -13.50 -4.85
CA ASP A 130 -6.87 -14.93 -5.13
C ASP A 130 -8.35 -15.41 -5.05
N GLN A 131 -9.18 -14.82 -4.18
CA GLN A 131 -10.50 -15.35 -3.84
C GLN A 131 -11.69 -14.52 -4.34
N CYS A 132 -11.49 -13.23 -4.59
CA CYS A 132 -12.55 -12.27 -4.93
C CYS A 132 -12.22 -11.54 -6.25
N ALA A 133 -12.08 -12.31 -7.33
CA ALA A 133 -11.71 -11.78 -8.65
C ALA A 133 -12.74 -10.81 -9.26
N ASP A 134 -13.98 -10.85 -8.78
CA ASP A 134 -15.07 -9.96 -9.17
C ASP A 134 -14.98 -8.56 -8.51
N VAL A 135 -14.23 -8.44 -7.41
CA VAL A 135 -14.01 -7.17 -6.72
C VAL A 135 -12.76 -6.51 -7.27
N ARG A 136 -12.93 -5.36 -7.92
CA ARG A 136 -11.79 -4.60 -8.44
C ARG A 136 -11.02 -3.93 -7.31
N ILE A 137 -9.86 -4.48 -6.98
CA ILE A 137 -8.87 -3.90 -6.06
C ILE A 137 -7.58 -3.52 -6.79
N PRO A 138 -6.81 -2.53 -6.31
CA PRO A 138 -5.48 -2.23 -6.86
C PRO A 138 -4.60 -3.47 -6.91
N HIS A 139 -3.91 -3.68 -8.03
CA HIS A 139 -2.99 -4.80 -8.14
C HIS A 139 -1.75 -4.58 -7.24
N LEU A 140 -1.50 -5.51 -6.33
CA LEU A 140 -0.26 -5.57 -5.56
C LEU A 140 0.85 -6.23 -6.40
N PHE A 141 1.90 -5.48 -6.70
CA PHE A 141 3.04 -5.98 -7.49
C PHE A 141 4.11 -6.61 -6.61
N GLY A 142 4.32 -6.04 -5.43
CA GLY A 142 5.31 -6.50 -4.47
C GLY A 142 5.26 -5.69 -3.18
N PHE A 143 5.98 -6.15 -2.17
CA PHE A 143 6.06 -5.49 -0.87
C PHE A 143 7.40 -5.80 -0.22
N GLY A 144 7.76 -5.02 0.80
CA GLY A 144 8.97 -5.21 1.58
C GLY A 144 8.74 -4.86 3.04
N PHE A 145 9.36 -5.63 3.93
CA PHE A 145 9.36 -5.37 5.36
C PHE A 145 10.58 -4.52 5.75
N SER A 146 10.53 -3.95 6.96
CA SER A 146 11.61 -3.13 7.51
C SER A 146 12.94 -3.90 7.68
N ASP A 147 12.88 -5.23 7.71
CA ASP A 147 14.03 -6.14 7.84
C ASP A 147 14.75 -6.47 6.52
N GLY A 148 14.38 -5.81 5.41
CA GLY A 148 14.99 -6.04 4.10
C GLY A 148 14.50 -7.31 3.40
N ARG A 149 13.47 -8.00 3.92
CA ARG A 149 12.78 -9.05 3.15
C ARG A 149 11.84 -8.41 2.15
N HIS A 150 12.10 -8.65 0.87
CA HIS A 150 11.25 -8.20 -0.22
C HIS A 150 10.55 -9.37 -0.91
N PHE A 151 9.32 -9.16 -1.33
CA PHE A 151 8.48 -10.14 -1.98
C PHE A 151 7.89 -9.55 -3.25
N THR A 152 7.98 -10.30 -4.34
CA THR A 152 7.46 -9.90 -5.65
C THR A 152 6.47 -10.95 -6.15
N HIS A 153 5.42 -10.49 -6.82
CA HIS A 153 4.46 -11.37 -7.46
C HIS A 153 5.14 -12.25 -8.53
N VAL A 154 4.81 -13.55 -8.56
CA VAL A 154 5.44 -14.55 -9.44
C VAL A 154 5.35 -14.17 -10.93
N LYS A 155 4.27 -13.48 -11.34
CA LYS A 155 4.10 -12.95 -12.71
C LYS A 155 5.23 -12.03 -13.18
N HIS A 156 6.00 -11.41 -12.29
CA HIS A 156 7.12 -10.54 -12.65
C HIS A 156 8.49 -11.21 -12.45
N ARG A 157 8.50 -12.51 -12.11
CA ARG A 157 9.73 -13.29 -11.91
C ARG A 157 10.18 -13.99 -13.20
N PRO A 158 11.45 -14.42 -13.29
CA PRO A 158 11.92 -15.27 -14.38
C PRO A 158 11.10 -16.55 -14.53
N PHE A 159 11.03 -17.07 -15.75
CA PHE A 159 10.18 -18.20 -16.11
C PHE A 159 10.41 -19.46 -15.25
N TYR A 160 11.66 -19.79 -14.94
CA TYR A 160 12.00 -20.94 -14.09
C TYR A 160 11.39 -20.85 -12.69
N VAL A 161 11.32 -19.64 -12.10
CA VAL A 161 10.68 -19.42 -10.78
C VAL A 161 9.18 -19.64 -10.88
N ARG A 162 8.55 -19.27 -12.00
CA ARG A 162 7.12 -19.45 -12.23
C ARG A 162 6.76 -20.92 -12.32
N ILE A 163 7.52 -21.69 -13.10
CA ILE A 163 7.33 -23.14 -13.22
C ILE A 163 7.54 -23.82 -11.87
N ALA A 164 8.65 -23.54 -11.19
CA ALA A 164 8.93 -24.14 -9.89
C ALA A 164 7.81 -23.85 -8.89
N ARG A 165 7.33 -22.60 -8.81
CA ARG A 165 6.23 -22.23 -7.91
C ARG A 165 4.92 -22.91 -8.28
N MET A 166 4.61 -23.03 -9.58
CA MET A 166 3.41 -23.73 -10.05
C MET A 166 3.46 -25.22 -9.67
N PHE A 167 4.61 -25.85 -9.87
CA PHE A 167 4.87 -27.24 -9.50
C PHE A 167 4.66 -27.46 -7.99
N TRP A 168 5.31 -26.65 -7.15
CA TRP A 168 5.15 -26.74 -5.69
C TRP A 168 3.72 -26.48 -5.21
N ARG A 169 3.00 -25.53 -5.82
CA ARG A 169 1.58 -25.32 -5.48
C ARG A 169 0.71 -26.53 -5.84
N ARG A 170 0.96 -27.20 -6.97
CA ARG A 170 0.25 -28.44 -7.33
C ARG A 170 0.56 -29.57 -6.36
N ILE A 171 1.82 -29.72 -5.96
CA ILE A 171 2.22 -30.68 -4.92
C ILE A 171 1.49 -30.40 -3.60
N TYR A 172 1.52 -29.17 -3.10
CA TYR A 172 0.88 -28.82 -1.83
C TYR A 172 -0.64 -29.02 -1.88
N SER A 173 -1.26 -28.66 -3.02
CA SER A 173 -2.67 -28.94 -3.28
C SER A 173 -2.98 -30.44 -3.25
N PHE A 174 -2.11 -31.26 -3.85
CA PHE A 174 -2.25 -32.72 -3.84
C PHE A 174 -2.15 -33.30 -2.42
N PHE A 175 -1.22 -32.80 -1.61
CA PHE A 175 -1.04 -33.22 -0.21
C PHE A 175 -1.97 -32.50 0.79
N ARG A 176 -2.95 -31.71 0.33
CA ARG A 176 -3.90 -30.94 1.16
C ARG A 176 -3.24 -29.98 2.17
N TYR A 177 -2.02 -29.52 1.88
CA TYR A 177 -1.35 -28.48 2.67
C TYR A 177 -1.90 -27.09 2.31
N PRO A 178 -1.68 -26.07 3.17
CA PRO A 178 -2.05 -24.69 2.86
C PRO A 178 -1.45 -24.22 1.54
N ILE A 179 -2.26 -23.60 0.68
CA ILE A 179 -1.83 -23.14 -0.63
C ILE A 179 -0.76 -22.06 -0.47
N LEU A 180 0.41 -22.26 -1.08
CA LEU A 180 1.45 -21.24 -1.07
C LEU A 180 1.00 -19.98 -1.82
N SER A 181 1.36 -18.82 -1.28
CA SER A 181 1.08 -17.52 -1.89
C SER A 181 1.74 -17.36 -3.27
N GLN A 182 1.19 -16.49 -4.11
CA GLN A 182 1.79 -16.14 -5.42
C GLN A 182 2.97 -15.16 -5.31
N TYR A 183 3.44 -14.88 -4.09
CA TYR A 183 4.54 -13.96 -3.83
C TYR A 183 5.77 -14.76 -3.44
N THR A 184 6.90 -14.40 -4.05
CA THR A 184 8.18 -15.07 -3.82
C THR A 184 9.21 -14.08 -3.35
N ARG A 185 10.12 -14.55 -2.49
CA ARG A 185 11.19 -13.73 -1.97
C ARG A 185 12.10 -13.25 -3.10
N ASN A 186 12.37 -11.95 -3.11
CA ASN A 186 13.28 -11.30 -4.02
C ASN A 186 14.51 -10.85 -3.24
N ARG A 187 15.66 -11.48 -3.49
CA ARG A 187 16.93 -10.99 -2.97
C ARG A 187 17.28 -9.73 -3.75
N THR A 188 17.28 -8.59 -3.09
CA THR A 188 17.69 -7.29 -3.65
C THR A 188 18.78 -6.71 -2.77
N SER A 189 19.78 -6.07 -3.38
CA SER A 189 20.83 -5.34 -2.68
C SER A 189 20.41 -3.91 -2.32
N TYR A 190 19.24 -3.46 -2.78
CA TYR A 190 18.70 -2.14 -2.48
C TYR A 190 18.18 -2.10 -1.04
N ASP A 191 18.89 -1.40 -0.17
CA ASP A 191 18.52 -1.22 1.24
C ASP A 191 17.50 -0.07 1.37
N VAL A 192 16.22 -0.38 1.14
CA VAL A 192 15.12 0.50 1.57
C VAL A 192 14.71 0.05 2.96
N ARG A 193 15.21 0.73 3.99
CA ARG A 193 14.95 0.44 5.42
C ARG A 193 13.52 0.75 5.88
N THR A 194 12.63 1.12 4.95
CA THR A 194 11.24 1.44 5.25
C THR A 194 10.37 0.35 4.67
N ALA A 195 9.42 -0.15 5.47
CA ALA A 195 8.43 -1.10 4.98
C ALA A 195 7.56 -0.45 3.89
N TYR A 196 7.18 -1.20 2.85
CA TYR A 196 6.41 -0.66 1.73
C TYR A 196 5.56 -1.71 1.03
N MET A 197 4.58 -1.24 0.27
CA MET A 197 3.87 -2.02 -0.75
C MET A 197 3.83 -1.25 -2.07
N LEU A 198 4.05 -1.97 -3.17
CA LEU A 198 3.98 -1.43 -4.52
C LEU A 198 2.64 -1.82 -5.15
N LEU A 199 1.80 -0.82 -5.38
CA LEU A 199 0.44 -0.95 -5.86
C LEU A 199 0.26 -0.32 -7.24
N GLU A 200 -0.77 -0.76 -7.93
CA GLU A 200 -1.33 -0.08 -9.08
C GLU A 200 -1.82 1.33 -8.72
N TYR A 201 -1.52 2.30 -9.59
CA TYR A 201 -2.09 3.64 -9.50
C TYR A 201 -3.48 3.65 -10.13
N ILE A 202 -4.51 3.94 -9.34
CA ILE A 202 -5.86 4.20 -9.85
C ILE A 202 -5.97 5.70 -10.11
N GLY A 203 -5.89 6.08 -11.38
CA GLY A 203 -5.98 7.47 -11.80
C GLY A 203 -7.42 7.93 -12.10
N PRO A 204 -7.59 9.24 -12.37
CA PRO A 204 -8.89 9.83 -12.71
C PRO A 204 -9.48 9.30 -14.02
N ASP A 205 -8.65 8.69 -14.86
CA ASP A 205 -9.01 7.95 -16.06
C ASP A 205 -9.74 6.64 -15.74
N THR A 206 -9.40 6.01 -14.61
CA THR A 206 -10.04 4.76 -14.16
C THR A 206 -11.28 5.01 -13.32
N GLY A 207 -11.27 6.03 -12.46
CA GLY A 207 -12.41 6.35 -11.60
C GLY A 207 -12.21 7.57 -10.72
N ARG A 208 -13.29 8.03 -10.08
CA ARG A 208 -13.30 9.14 -9.13
C ARG A 208 -13.68 8.66 -7.74
N VAL A 209 -13.19 9.34 -6.70
CA VAL A 209 -13.55 9.02 -5.32
C VAL A 209 -15.03 9.33 -5.10
N LEU A 210 -15.73 8.46 -4.37
CA LEU A 210 -17.15 8.61 -4.14
C LEU A 210 -17.46 9.92 -3.38
N SER A 211 -16.62 10.32 -2.42
CA SER A 211 -16.77 11.59 -1.68
C SER A 211 -16.93 12.80 -2.59
N ASP A 212 -16.17 12.84 -3.69
CA ASP A 212 -16.10 13.99 -4.58
C ASP A 212 -17.35 14.09 -5.47
N THR A 213 -18.05 12.97 -5.65
CA THR A 213 -19.21 12.84 -6.56
C THR A 213 -20.52 12.63 -5.82
N TRP A 214 -20.47 12.36 -4.52
CA TRP A 214 -21.64 11.98 -3.72
C TRP A 214 -22.69 13.09 -3.68
N ASP A 215 -22.31 14.29 -3.25
CA ASP A 215 -23.27 15.38 -3.03
C ASP A 215 -23.99 15.81 -4.32
N THR A 216 -23.30 15.71 -5.46
CA THR A 216 -23.86 16.06 -6.77
C THR A 216 -24.70 14.94 -7.40
N SER A 217 -24.43 13.68 -7.07
CA SER A 217 -25.01 12.52 -7.76
C SER A 217 -25.96 11.69 -6.90
N ARG A 218 -26.08 11.96 -5.60
CA ARG A 218 -26.90 11.15 -4.68
C ARG A 218 -28.40 11.20 -4.96
N GLU A 219 -28.87 12.30 -5.55
CA GLU A 219 -30.29 12.51 -5.87
C GLU A 219 -30.71 11.76 -7.16
N ASP A 220 -29.75 11.28 -7.97
CA ASP A 220 -30.04 10.43 -9.13
C ASP A 220 -30.39 9.00 -8.66
N PRO A 221 -31.66 8.57 -8.78
CA PRO A 221 -32.10 7.27 -8.29
C PRO A 221 -31.42 6.11 -9.01
N GLY A 222 -31.10 6.26 -10.29
CA GLY A 222 -30.45 5.22 -11.09
C GLY A 222 -29.00 5.00 -10.68
N ARG A 223 -28.26 6.08 -10.40
CA ARG A 223 -26.89 5.99 -9.86
C ARG A 223 -26.88 5.37 -8.48
N ARG A 224 -27.79 5.81 -7.60
CA ARG A 224 -27.91 5.29 -6.24
C ARG A 224 -28.20 3.79 -6.23
N GLN A 225 -29.15 3.33 -7.05
CA GLN A 225 -29.46 1.90 -7.18
C GLN A 225 -28.24 1.10 -7.66
N LYS A 226 -27.51 1.59 -8.67
CA LYS A 226 -26.29 0.92 -9.17
C LYS A 226 -25.21 0.84 -8.11
N LEU A 227 -24.99 1.92 -7.35
CA LEU A 227 -24.02 1.95 -6.25
C LEU A 227 -24.37 0.91 -5.18
N TYR A 228 -25.61 0.91 -4.67
CA TYR A 228 -26.04 -0.04 -3.64
C TYR A 228 -25.97 -1.48 -4.11
N ARG A 229 -26.39 -1.75 -5.37
CA ARG A 229 -26.27 -3.09 -5.95
C ARG A 229 -24.81 -3.53 -6.08
N SER A 230 -23.91 -2.62 -6.46
CA SER A 230 -22.47 -2.89 -6.55
C SER A 230 -21.87 -3.18 -5.17
N MET A 231 -22.16 -2.34 -4.17
CA MET A 231 -21.71 -2.54 -2.80
C MET A 231 -22.21 -3.87 -2.23
N ALA A 232 -23.49 -4.19 -2.43
CA ALA A 232 -24.06 -5.46 -1.99
C ALA A 232 -23.32 -6.66 -2.61
N ARG A 233 -23.01 -6.62 -3.91
CA ARG A 233 -22.21 -7.66 -4.57
C ARG A 233 -20.82 -7.79 -3.95
N ILE A 234 -20.12 -6.68 -3.73
CA ILE A 234 -18.79 -6.68 -3.11
C ILE A 234 -18.86 -7.31 -1.72
N ILE A 235 -19.82 -6.90 -0.88
CA ILE A 235 -20.00 -7.45 0.47
C ILE A 235 -20.29 -8.95 0.42
N LEU A 236 -21.18 -9.39 -0.46
CA LEU A 236 -21.50 -10.81 -0.63
C LEU A 236 -20.28 -11.62 -1.09
N SER A 237 -19.49 -11.10 -2.03
CA SER A 237 -18.28 -11.77 -2.51
C SER A 237 -17.19 -11.87 -1.45
N LEU A 238 -17.07 -10.87 -0.58
CA LEU A 238 -16.15 -10.89 0.57
C LEU A 238 -16.65 -11.83 1.68
N ALA A 239 -17.96 -11.88 1.92
CA ALA A 239 -18.57 -12.74 2.93
C ALA A 239 -18.70 -14.20 2.51
N ARG A 240 -18.57 -14.50 1.20
CA ARG A 240 -18.73 -15.86 0.63
C ARG A 240 -17.79 -16.89 1.27
N ILE A 241 -16.60 -16.45 1.68
CA ILE A 241 -15.60 -17.33 2.28
C ILE A 241 -15.52 -17.02 3.76
N SER A 242 -15.86 -18.01 4.58
CA SER A 242 -15.78 -17.89 6.04
C SER A 242 -14.35 -17.58 6.48
N GLN A 243 -14.21 -16.58 7.34
CA GLN A 243 -12.97 -16.24 8.03
C GLN A 243 -13.02 -16.85 9.43
N PRO A 244 -12.40 -18.03 9.65
CA PRO A 244 -12.61 -18.78 10.88
C PRO A 244 -11.92 -18.15 12.12
N ARG A 245 -11.00 -17.19 11.92
CA ARG A 245 -10.22 -16.55 12.98
C ARG A 245 -9.98 -15.08 12.66
N ILE A 246 -9.93 -14.25 13.70
CA ILE A 246 -9.39 -12.90 13.60
C ILE A 246 -7.91 -13.02 13.21
N GLY A 247 -7.48 -12.29 12.18
CA GLY A 247 -6.13 -12.43 11.63
C GLY A 247 -5.96 -13.62 10.68
N SER A 248 -7.04 -14.18 10.12
CA SER A 248 -6.98 -15.22 9.07
C SER A 248 -6.15 -14.81 7.84
N PHE A 249 -5.90 -13.52 7.67
CA PHE A 249 -5.04 -12.96 6.64
C PHE A 249 -3.57 -12.86 7.03
N GLN A 250 -3.15 -13.44 8.16
CA GLN A 250 -1.73 -13.56 8.47
C GLN A 250 -1.01 -14.27 7.32
N LEU A 251 -0.04 -13.58 6.74
CA LEU A 251 0.81 -14.08 5.67
C LEU A 251 1.55 -15.34 6.14
N LEU A 252 1.07 -16.51 5.71
CA LEU A 252 1.87 -17.74 5.72
C LEU A 252 2.86 -17.70 4.54
N LEU A 253 3.89 -16.87 4.69
CA LEU A 253 5.08 -16.96 3.85
C LEU A 253 5.87 -18.18 4.31
N VAL A 254 5.64 -19.32 3.66
CA VAL A 254 6.52 -20.49 3.82
C VAL A 254 7.95 -20.02 3.52
N ARG A 255 8.83 -20.19 4.52
CA ARG A 255 10.24 -19.77 4.53
C ARG A 255 11.02 -20.32 3.34
#